data_AF-A0A6A4I146-F1
#
_entry.id   AF-A0A6A4I146-F1
#
_cell.length_a   1.000
_cell.length_b   1.000
_cell.length_c   1.000
_cell.angle_alpha   90.00
_cell.angle_beta   90.00
_cell.angle_gamma   90.00
#
_symmetry.space_group_name_H-M   'P 1'
#
loop_
_entity.id
_entity.type
_entity.pdbx_description
1 polymer ?
#
loop_
_entity_poly.entity_id
_entity_poly.type
_entity_poly.pdbx_seq_one_letter_code
_entity_poly.pdbx_strand_id
1 'polypeptide(L)'
;MKPMGALTPARREAAETRYSNLESVDENPFHYGTHFSSSMIVCHFLIRMSPFTHMFKTLQGGERDLPDRLSSDIARAYESAAHDVRGDV
;
A
#
# COMPACT_ATOMS: atom_id res chain seq x y z
N MET A 1 -4.06 -0.95 20.11
CA MET A 1 -4.33 -1.38 18.73
C MET A 1 -3.03 -1.20 17.93
N LYS A 2 -2.59 -2.17 17.12
CA LYS A 2 -1.37 -2.05 16.31
C LYS A 2 -1.76 -1.55 14.89
N PRO A 3 -0.95 -0.70 14.24
CA PRO A 3 -1.19 -0.33 12.84
C PRO A 3 -0.97 -1.53 11.92
N MET A 4 -1.60 -1.52 10.75
CA MET A 4 -1.46 -2.55 9.71
C MET A 4 0.00 -2.84 9.36
N GLY A 5 0.81 -1.79 9.22
CA GLY A 5 2.25 -1.89 8.98
C GLY A 5 3.10 -2.45 10.13
N ALA A 6 2.52 -2.81 11.28
CA ALA A 6 3.23 -3.40 12.42
C ALA A 6 2.55 -4.68 12.96
N LEU A 7 1.73 -5.34 12.13
CA LEU A 7 1.05 -6.58 12.52
C LEU A 7 2.03 -7.75 12.70
N THR A 8 3.08 -7.82 11.88
CA THR A 8 4.15 -8.82 12.00
C THR A 8 5.42 -8.24 12.63
N PRO A 9 6.25 -9.05 13.32
CA PRO A 9 7.52 -8.59 13.87
C PRO A 9 8.46 -7.99 12.82
N ALA A 10 8.54 -8.63 11.64
CA ALA A 10 9.40 -8.17 10.55
C ALA A 10 9.00 -6.78 10.01
N ARG A 11 7.70 -6.51 9.84
CA ARG A 11 7.23 -5.19 9.40
C ARG A 11 7.45 -4.11 10.44
N ARG A 12 7.25 -4.45 11.71
CA ARG A 12 7.56 -3.57 12.83
C ARG A 12 9.05 -3.20 12.86
N GLU A 13 9.94 -4.19 12.75
CA GLU A 13 11.39 -3.97 12.71
C GLU A 13 11.79 -3.10 11.51
N ALA A 14 11.20 -3.32 10.34
CA ALA A 14 11.44 -2.48 9.16
C ALA A 14 10.99 -1.02 9.37
N ALA A 15 9.83 -0.81 10.00
CA ALA A 15 9.31 0.52 10.31
C ALA A 15 10.15 1.26 11.37
N GLU A 16 10.65 0.54 12.38
CA GLU A 16 11.55 1.06 13.41
C GLU A 16 12.93 1.39 12.82
N THR A 17 13.52 0.47 12.06
CA THR A 17 14.82 0.66 11.39
C THR A 17 14.79 1.87 10.46
N ARG A 18 13.74 2.03 9.67
CA ARG A 18 13.58 3.17 8.77
C ARG A 18 13.53 4.50 9.53
N TYR A 19 12.80 4.53 10.63
CA TYR A 19 12.71 5.72 11.48
C TYR A 19 14.07 6.08 12.07
N SER A 20 14.77 5.12 12.67
CA SER A 20 16.10 5.33 13.26
C SER A 20 17.15 5.75 12.22
N ASN A 21 17.09 5.21 11.00
CA ASN A 21 17.99 5.62 9.93
C ASN A 21 17.77 7.09 9.54
N LEU A 22 16.51 7.54 9.44
CA LEU A 22 16.17 8.93 9.12
C LEU A 22 16.59 9.88 10.25
N GLU A 23 16.38 9.48 11.50
CA GLU A 23 16.82 10.23 12.68
C GLU A 23 18.35 10.38 12.70
N SER A 24 19.10 9.35 12.28
CA SER A 24 20.57 9.39 12.23
C SER A 24 21.14 10.36 11.20
N VAL A 25 20.34 10.76 10.20
CA VAL A 25 20.74 11.72 9.14
C VAL A 25 20.09 13.09 9.31
N ASP A 26 19.48 13.37 10.48
CA ASP A 26 18.79 14.64 10.81
C ASP A 26 17.65 14.99 9.83
N GLU A 27 17.06 13.98 9.18
CA GLU A 27 15.83 14.13 8.40
C GLU A 27 14.61 13.92 9.29
N ASN A 28 13.48 14.57 8.97
CA ASN A 28 12.24 14.38 9.72
C ASN A 28 11.74 12.93 9.58
N PRO A 29 11.83 12.10 10.65
CA PRO A 29 11.71 10.66 10.53
C PRO A 29 10.25 10.21 10.43
N PHE A 30 10.01 9.11 9.72
CA PHE A 30 8.67 8.55 9.51
C PHE A 30 8.70 7.04 9.31
N HIS A 31 7.68 6.36 9.83
CA HIS A 31 7.59 4.90 9.78
C HIS A 31 7.14 4.37 8.40
N TYR A 32 6.18 5.04 7.76
CA TYR A 32 5.57 4.56 6.52
C TYR A 32 5.60 5.65 5.44
N GLY A 33 6.20 5.34 4.29
CA GLY A 33 6.20 6.24 3.13
C GLY A 33 4.95 6.14 2.26
N THR A 34 4.06 5.23 2.58
CA THR A 34 2.76 5.05 1.92
C THR A 34 1.64 5.40 2.90
N HIS A 35 0.54 5.89 2.36
CA HIS A 35 -0.66 6.21 3.13
C HIS A 35 -1.70 5.10 2.93
N PHE A 36 -2.40 4.73 4.00
CA PHE A 36 -3.41 3.66 3.99
C PHE A 36 -4.64 3.94 3.11
N SER A 37 -4.78 5.18 2.67
CA SER A 37 -5.89 5.63 1.82
C SER A 37 -5.36 6.53 0.70
N SER A 38 -5.69 6.18 -0.54
CA SER A 38 -5.45 7.01 -1.71
C SER A 38 -6.52 6.75 -2.76
N SER A 39 -6.76 7.73 -3.65
CA SER A 39 -7.69 7.55 -4.77
C SER A 39 -7.32 6.35 -5.65
N MET A 40 -6.02 6.05 -5.77
CA MET A 40 -5.52 4.89 -6.49
C MET A 40 -5.96 3.58 -5.81
N ILE A 41 -5.77 3.45 -4.49
CA ILE A 41 -6.16 2.26 -3.71
C ILE A 41 -7.68 2.03 -3.83
N VAL A 42 -8.48 3.08 -3.70
CA VAL A 42 -9.96 2.98 -3.80
C VAL A 42 -10.39 2.56 -5.20
N CYS A 43 -9.87 3.23 -6.25
CA CYS A 43 -10.21 2.88 -7.63
C CYS A 43 -9.75 1.47 -8.00
N HIS A 44 -8.60 1.04 -7.47
CA HIS A 44 -8.06 -0.30 -7.68
C HIS A 44 -8.93 -1.38 -7.03
N PHE A 45 -9.38 -1.16 -5.80
CA PHE A 45 -10.28 -2.08 -5.09
C PHE A 45 -11.64 -2.20 -5.79
N LEU A 46 -12.17 -1.08 -6.30
CA LEU A 46 -13.48 -1.02 -6.96
C LEU A 46 -13.42 -1.23 -8.47
N ILE A 47 -12.33 -1.78 -9.00
CA ILE A 47 -12.05 -1.81 -10.45
C ILE A 47 -13.13 -2.50 -11.30
N ARG A 48 -13.94 -3.40 -10.73
CA ARG A 48 -15.08 -4.06 -11.41
C ARG A 48 -16.36 -3.22 -11.47
N MET A 49 -16.40 -2.09 -10.77
CA MET A 49 -17.56 -1.21 -10.68
C MET A 49 -17.37 0.03 -11.55
N SER A 50 -18.40 0.41 -12.30
CA SER A 50 -18.47 1.74 -12.93
C SER A 50 -18.71 2.81 -11.85
N PRO A 51 -18.05 3.99 -11.89
CA PRO A 51 -17.10 4.49 -12.90
C PRO A 51 -15.62 4.23 -12.57
N PHE A 52 -15.31 3.46 -11.52
CA PHE A 52 -13.97 3.28 -10.98
C PHE A 52 -12.98 2.66 -11.96
N THR A 53 -13.43 1.78 -12.87
CA THR A 53 -12.58 1.26 -13.95
C THR A 53 -12.02 2.37 -14.84
N HIS A 54 -12.83 3.39 -15.16
CA HIS A 54 -12.40 4.50 -15.98
C HIS A 54 -11.45 5.42 -15.22
N MET A 55 -11.80 5.75 -13.98
CA MET A 55 -10.96 6.57 -13.11
C MET A 55 -9.60 5.92 -12.86
N PHE A 56 -9.54 4.60 -12.64
CA PHE A 56 -8.29 3.86 -12.47
C PHE A 56 -7.39 3.94 -13.72
N LYS A 57 -7.96 3.79 -14.92
CA LYS A 57 -7.21 3.96 -16.18
C LYS A 57 -6.64 5.37 -16.29
N THR A 58 -7.43 6.39 -15.97
CA THR A 58 -6.97 7.78 -15.99
C THR A 58 -5.82 8.00 -15.01
N LEU A 59 -5.93 7.45 -13.80
CA LEU A 59 -4.88 7.53 -12.77
C LEU A 59 -3.59 6.81 -13.18
N GLN A 60 -3.66 5.79 -14.05
CA GLN A 60 -2.49 5.10 -14.60
C GLN A 60 -1.90 5.72 -15.87
N GLY A 61 -2.37 6.90 -16.29
CA GLY A 61 -1.86 7.55 -17.50
C GLY A 61 -2.48 7.03 -18.81
N GLY A 62 -3.63 6.36 -18.74
CA GLY A 62 -4.46 6.00 -19.89
C GLY A 62 -4.29 4.56 -20.40
N GLU A 63 -3.25 3.84 -19.97
CA GLU A 63 -3.07 2.43 -20.28
C GLU A 63 -3.80 1.51 -19.28
N ARG A 64 -4.08 0.28 -19.71
CA ARG A 64 -4.64 -0.75 -18.84
C ARG A 64 -3.51 -1.41 -18.06
N ASP A 65 -3.67 -1.52 -16.74
CA ASP A 65 -2.76 -2.32 -15.91
C ASP A 65 -2.71 -3.79 -16.36
N LEU A 66 -1.61 -4.45 -15.99
CA LEU A 66 -1.48 -5.89 -16.16
C LEU A 66 -2.57 -6.62 -15.35
N PRO A 67 -3.25 -7.63 -15.92
CA PRO A 67 -4.33 -8.36 -15.25
C PRO A 67 -3.91 -8.92 -13.87
N ASP A 68 -2.66 -9.34 -13.74
CA ASP A 68 -2.10 -9.94 -12.52
C ASP A 68 -1.95 -8.94 -11.37
N ARG A 69 -2.00 -7.64 -11.64
CA ARG A 69 -1.94 -6.58 -10.62
C ARG A 69 -3.31 -6.16 -10.13
N LEU A 70 -4.38 -6.58 -10.81
CA LEU A 70 -5.74 -6.22 -10.47
C LEU A 70 -6.21 -6.91 -9.19
N SER A 71 -6.91 -6.17 -8.34
CA SER A 71 -7.59 -6.72 -7.16
C SER A 71 -8.58 -7.81 -7.59
N SER A 72 -8.24 -9.07 -7.33
CA SER A 72 -9.04 -10.23 -7.72
C SER A 72 -9.44 -11.11 -6.55
N ASP A 73 -8.73 -11.00 -5.43
CA ASP A 73 -8.93 -11.80 -4.23
C ASP A 73 -8.72 -10.94 -2.98
N ILE A 74 -9.73 -10.95 -2.10
CA ILE A 74 -9.72 -10.20 -0.83
C ILE A 74 -8.68 -10.77 0.14
N ALA A 75 -8.50 -12.09 0.17
CA ALA A 75 -7.51 -12.73 1.04
C ALA A 75 -6.09 -12.33 0.62
N ARG A 76 -5.80 -12.33 -0.69
CA ARG A 76 -4.52 -11.83 -1.22
C ARG A 76 -4.30 -10.35 -0.93
N ALA A 77 -5.35 -9.53 -1.04
CA ALA A 77 -5.27 -8.10 -0.72
C ALA A 77 -4.93 -7.87 0.76
N TYR A 78 -5.58 -8.62 1.66
CA TYR A 78 -5.28 -8.58 3.09
C TYR A 78 -3.86 -9.07 3.38
N GLU A 79 -3.44 -10.18 2.77
CA GLU A 79 -2.11 -10.76 2.98
C GLU A 79 -1.01 -9.79 2.53
N SER A 80 -1.19 -9.13 1.39
CA SER A 80 -0.29 -8.06 0.93
C SER A 80 -0.23 -6.90 1.95
N ALA A 81 -1.39 -6.39 2.38
CA ALA A 81 -1.47 -5.25 3.29
C ALA A 81 -1.00 -5.55 4.73
N ALA A 82 -1.12 -6.80 5.20
CA ALA A 82 -0.83 -7.19 6.58
C ALA A 82 0.54 -7.88 6.76
N HIS A 83 1.02 -8.62 5.76
CA HIS A 83 2.17 -9.52 5.90
C HIS A 83 3.35 -9.17 4.99
N ASP A 84 3.11 -8.66 3.78
CA ASP A 84 4.21 -8.29 2.87
C ASP A 84 5.00 -7.09 3.45
N VAL A 85 6.32 -7.23 3.54
CA VAL A 85 7.22 -6.19 4.07
C VAL A 85 7.33 -5.00 3.13
N ARG A 86 7.10 -5.19 1.83
CA ARG A 86 7.09 -4.14 0.81
C ARG A 86 5.68 -3.76 0.37
N GLY A 87 4.67 -4.41 0.94
CA GLY A 87 3.27 -4.12 0.66
C GLY A 87 2.83 -2.80 1.26
N ASP A 88 1.67 -2.33 0.79
CA ASP A 88 1.02 -1.15 1.36
C ASP A 88 0.67 -1.36 2.85
N VAL A 89 0.46 -0.26 3.57
CA VAL A 89 0.07 -0.24 4.99
C VAL A 89 -1.38 0.16 5.14
#